data_AF-A0A7S0R0S1-F1
#
_entry.id   AF-A0A7S0R0S1-F1
#
_cell.length_a   1.000
_cell.length_b   1.000
_cell.length_c   1.000
_cell.angle_alpha   90.00
_cell.angle_beta   90.00
_cell.angle_gamma   90.00
#
_symmetry.space_group_name_H-M   'P 1'
#
loop_
_entity.id
_entity.type
_entity.pdbx_description
1 polymer ?
#
loop_
_entity_poly.entity_id
_entity_poly.type
_entity_poly.pdbx_seq_one_letter_code
_entity_poly.pdbx_strand_id
1 'polypeptide(L)'
;VRGFWGGYVKEYLGGTDPTFAVGEYWDSLSYSGSMMDYNQDGHRQRIINWINAAGGLAGAFDVTTKGTLHSTIENCEYWRLKDASGKPPGVVGWWPSRAVTFIENHDTGSTQGHWRFPGGQEAQGYAYILTHPGTPTVFYDHVFYFPELKAHIRKLMDLRKRNRIHCRSEVAIEKAEKEVYGAVIDDRVAVKLGPGHFEPSGGNWQVAVEGSNFKVWERN
;
A
#
# COMPACT_ATOMS: atom_id res chain seq x y z
N VAL A 1 15.08 9.90 -0.06
CA VAL A 1 15.30 11.30 -0.52
C VAL A 1 14.14 12.17 -0.05
N ARG A 2 14.39 13.36 0.55
CA ARG A 2 13.30 14.24 1.04
C ARG A 2 12.77 15.23 -0.03
N GLY A 3 13.45 15.32 -1.18
CA GLY A 3 13.08 16.21 -2.28
C GLY A 3 13.13 17.70 -1.92
N PHE A 4 12.57 18.54 -2.79
CA PHE A 4 12.36 19.97 -2.51
C PHE A 4 11.18 20.17 -1.55
N TRP A 5 11.17 21.31 -0.86
CA TRP A 5 10.01 21.74 -0.09
C TRP A 5 8.75 21.81 -0.99
N GLY A 6 7.60 21.36 -0.46
CA GLY A 6 6.36 21.24 -1.23
C GLY A 6 5.89 22.55 -1.86
N GLY A 7 6.20 23.71 -1.29
CA GLY A 7 5.78 24.99 -1.90
C GLY A 7 6.45 25.29 -3.24
N TYR A 8 7.71 24.88 -3.46
CA TYR A 8 8.30 24.98 -4.80
C TYR A 8 7.62 24.04 -5.79
N VAL A 9 7.24 22.84 -5.32
CA VAL A 9 6.46 21.90 -6.14
C VAL A 9 5.11 22.52 -6.52
N LYS A 10 4.44 23.21 -5.60
CA LYS A 10 3.20 23.95 -5.89
C LYS A 10 3.38 24.95 -7.03
N GLU A 11 4.49 25.72 -7.02
CA GLU A 11 4.78 26.70 -8.08
C GLU A 11 4.93 26.03 -9.46
N TYR A 12 5.73 24.96 -9.55
CA TYR A 12 5.88 24.20 -10.80
C TYR A 12 4.57 23.62 -11.29
N LEU A 13 3.78 23.02 -10.40
CA LEU A 13 2.50 22.42 -10.76
C LEU A 13 1.48 23.47 -11.19
N GLY A 14 1.44 24.63 -10.53
CA GLY A 14 0.59 25.75 -10.92
C GLY A 14 0.94 26.33 -12.29
N GLY A 15 2.22 26.26 -12.70
CA GLY A 15 2.67 26.72 -14.01
C GLY A 15 2.57 25.69 -15.14
N THR A 16 2.46 24.40 -14.83
CA THR A 16 2.52 23.32 -15.83
C THR A 16 1.25 22.47 -15.93
N ASP A 17 0.37 22.53 -14.93
CA ASP A 17 -0.93 21.84 -14.88
C ASP A 17 -0.91 20.37 -15.35
N PRO A 18 -0.07 19.51 -14.75
CA PRO A 18 -0.03 18.10 -15.15
C PRO A 18 -1.28 17.36 -14.68
N THR A 19 -1.69 16.36 -15.46
CA THR A 19 -2.85 15.50 -15.13
C THR A 19 -2.64 14.67 -13.86
N PHE A 20 -1.39 14.36 -13.54
CA PHE A 20 -1.00 13.62 -12.35
C PHE A 20 0.41 14.02 -11.92
N ALA A 21 0.61 14.21 -10.61
CA ALA A 21 1.91 14.49 -10.02
C ALA A 21 2.07 13.68 -8.73
N VAL A 22 3.27 13.10 -8.56
CA VAL A 22 3.66 12.37 -7.36
C VAL A 22 5.04 12.84 -6.91
N GLY A 23 5.16 13.19 -5.63
CA GLY A 23 6.45 13.46 -5.00
C GLY A 23 7.01 12.27 -4.27
N GLU A 24 8.33 12.13 -4.33
CA GLU A 24 9.07 11.23 -3.45
C GLU A 24 9.53 12.00 -2.20
N TYR A 25 8.70 11.98 -1.16
CA TYR A 25 9.08 12.40 0.18
C TYR A 25 9.41 11.15 1.01
N TRP A 26 10.67 10.76 1.00
CA TRP A 26 11.17 9.61 1.75
C TRP A 26 12.03 10.08 2.92
N ASP A 27 11.47 9.88 4.11
CA ASP A 27 12.08 10.15 5.40
C ASP A 27 12.18 8.87 6.26
N SER A 28 12.90 8.92 7.37
CA SER A 28 13.03 7.78 8.29
C SER A 28 11.72 7.50 9.02
N LEU A 29 11.31 6.23 9.05
CA LEU A 29 10.25 5.74 9.95
C LEU A 29 10.67 5.93 11.42
N SER A 30 9.69 5.81 12.32
CA SER A 30 9.94 5.81 13.77
C SER A 30 10.41 4.43 14.24
N TYR A 31 11.43 4.41 15.11
CA TYR A 31 12.02 3.19 15.67
C TYR A 31 12.32 3.36 17.16
N SER A 32 12.11 2.28 17.91
CA SER A 32 12.63 2.09 19.26
C SER A 32 13.76 1.07 19.21
N GLY A 33 15.01 1.55 19.22
CA GLY A 33 16.18 0.71 18.95
C GLY A 33 16.18 0.22 17.50
N SER A 34 16.27 -1.10 17.30
CA SER A 34 16.22 -1.73 15.97
C SER A 34 14.81 -2.08 15.50
N MET A 35 13.79 -1.94 16.37
CA MET A 35 12.43 -2.33 16.06
C MET A 35 11.63 -1.12 15.56
N MET A 36 10.97 -1.27 14.41
CA MET A 36 10.05 -0.25 13.89
C MET A 36 8.86 -0.11 14.83
N ASP A 37 8.56 1.12 15.25
CA ASP A 37 7.44 1.40 16.12
C ASP A 37 6.12 1.03 15.44
N TYR A 38 5.14 0.58 16.22
CA TYR A 38 3.78 0.37 15.72
C TYR A 38 3.15 1.67 15.21
N ASN A 39 3.30 2.76 15.97
CA ASN A 39 2.73 4.05 15.60
C ASN A 39 3.69 4.80 14.64
N GLN A 40 3.25 4.96 13.39
CA GLN A 40 3.95 5.73 12.36
C GLN A 40 3.27 7.06 12.01
N ASP A 41 2.36 7.55 12.86
CA ASP A 41 1.61 8.82 12.67
C ASP A 41 2.55 9.99 12.41
N GLY A 42 3.64 10.09 13.17
CA GLY A 42 4.64 11.11 12.95
C GLY A 42 5.24 11.06 11.54
N HIS A 43 5.45 9.88 10.97
CA HIS A 43 5.98 9.71 9.62
C HIS A 43 4.94 10.07 8.55
N ARG A 44 3.72 9.49 8.61
CA ARG A 44 2.64 9.83 7.65
C ARG A 44 2.22 11.30 7.74
N GLN A 45 2.30 11.93 8.91
CA GLN A 45 2.02 13.37 9.07
C GLN A 45 3.03 14.23 8.32
N ARG A 46 4.32 13.87 8.30
CA ARG A 46 5.32 14.64 7.55
C ARG A 46 5.07 14.57 6.05
N ILE A 47 4.61 13.42 5.53
CA ILE A 47 4.17 13.29 4.14
C ILE A 47 2.94 14.16 3.87
N ILE A 48 1.93 14.14 4.75
CA ILE A 48 0.75 15.02 4.61
C ILE A 48 1.13 16.50 4.64
N ASN A 49 2.04 16.91 5.53
CA ASN A 49 2.52 18.28 5.59
C ASN A 49 3.20 18.69 4.28
N TRP A 50 3.97 17.79 3.66
CA TRP A 50 4.55 18.02 2.35
C TRP A 50 3.49 18.14 1.25
N ILE A 51 2.49 17.26 1.23
CA ILE A 51 1.35 17.33 0.29
C ILE A 51 0.60 18.66 0.44
N ASN A 52 0.33 19.08 1.68
CA ASN A 52 -0.31 20.36 1.99
C ASN A 52 0.53 21.55 1.52
N ALA A 53 1.86 21.51 1.72
CA ALA A 53 2.76 22.53 1.21
C ALA A 53 2.75 22.60 -0.33
N ALA A 54 2.57 21.47 -1.01
CA ALA A 54 2.32 21.39 -2.45
C ALA A 54 0.91 21.85 -2.88
N GLY A 55 0.14 22.48 -1.98
CA GLY A 55 -1.23 22.93 -2.22
C GLY A 55 -2.23 21.81 -2.42
N GLY A 56 -1.88 20.57 -2.05
CA GLY A 56 -2.67 19.38 -2.37
C GLY A 56 -2.74 19.09 -3.87
N LEU A 57 -1.86 19.68 -4.69
CA LEU A 57 -1.84 19.48 -6.15
C LEU A 57 -1.14 18.17 -6.55
N ALA A 58 -0.22 17.68 -5.72
CA ALA A 58 0.45 16.39 -5.89
C ALA A 58 -0.05 15.34 -4.89
N GLY A 59 0.02 14.07 -5.28
CA GLY A 59 0.15 12.98 -4.31
C GLY A 59 1.60 12.81 -3.86
N ALA A 60 1.83 11.89 -2.93
CA ALA A 60 3.17 11.46 -2.55
C ALA A 60 3.25 9.94 -2.49
N PHE A 61 4.44 9.39 -2.70
CA PHE A 61 4.69 7.98 -2.43
C PHE A 61 4.41 7.68 -0.95
N ASP A 62 3.59 6.67 -0.71
CA ASP A 62 3.21 6.24 0.65
C ASP A 62 4.28 5.33 1.23
N VAL A 63 5.42 5.94 1.55
CA VAL A 63 6.59 5.27 2.15
C VAL A 63 6.23 4.67 3.52
N THR A 64 5.25 5.26 4.22
CA THR A 64 4.71 4.70 5.46
C THR A 64 4.10 3.33 5.21
N THR A 65 3.21 3.20 4.21
CA THR A 65 2.62 1.91 3.83
C THR A 65 3.68 0.91 3.39
N LYS A 66 4.65 1.31 2.55
CA LYS A 66 5.78 0.45 2.11
C LYS A 66 6.52 -0.14 3.32
N GLY A 67 6.91 0.69 4.27
CA GLY A 67 7.63 0.25 5.44
C GLY A 67 6.82 -0.60 6.41
N THR A 68 5.56 -0.22 6.65
CA THR A 68 4.69 -1.03 7.51
C THR A 68 4.39 -2.40 6.89
N LEU A 69 4.16 -2.49 5.58
CA LEU A 69 3.99 -3.76 4.88
C LEU A 69 5.25 -4.62 4.94
N HIS A 70 6.42 -4.01 4.72
CA HIS A 70 7.71 -4.69 4.83
C HIS A 70 7.85 -5.36 6.20
N SER A 71 7.78 -4.61 7.30
CA SER A 71 7.91 -5.16 8.65
C SER A 71 6.81 -6.17 8.99
N THR A 72 5.58 -5.94 8.53
CA THR A 72 4.48 -6.88 8.73
C THR A 72 4.81 -8.26 8.17
N ILE A 73 5.29 -8.30 6.93
CA ILE A 73 5.50 -9.55 6.18
C ILE A 73 6.81 -10.23 6.62
N GLU A 74 7.87 -9.45 6.85
CA GLU A 74 9.16 -9.95 7.35
C GLU A 74 9.01 -10.64 8.71
N ASN A 75 8.26 -10.02 9.63
CA ASN A 75 8.20 -10.46 11.02
C ASN A 75 6.95 -11.31 11.35
N CYS A 76 6.06 -11.53 10.38
CA CYS A 76 4.73 -12.11 10.62
C CYS A 76 3.98 -11.35 11.74
N GLU A 77 3.76 -10.06 11.49
CA GLU A 77 3.15 -9.09 12.42
C GLU A 77 1.95 -8.38 11.77
N TYR A 78 0.97 -9.14 11.27
CA TYR A 78 -0.18 -8.62 10.50
C TYR A 78 -1.10 -7.66 11.28
N TRP A 79 -1.00 -7.66 12.61
CA TRP A 79 -1.64 -6.68 13.49
C TRP A 79 -1.17 -5.23 13.21
N ARG A 80 0.01 -5.03 12.62
CA ARG A 80 0.51 -3.70 12.24
C ARG A 80 -0.32 -3.03 11.16
N LEU A 81 -1.08 -3.78 10.37
CA LEU A 81 -1.89 -3.26 9.26
C LEU A 81 -3.21 -2.60 9.68
N LYS A 82 -3.42 -2.43 10.98
CA LYS A 82 -4.55 -1.68 11.56
C LYS A 82 -4.00 -0.69 12.58
N ASP A 83 -4.24 0.60 12.38
CA ASP A 83 -3.89 1.64 13.36
C ASP A 83 -4.88 1.66 14.55
N ALA A 84 -4.58 2.50 15.55
CA ALA A 84 -5.40 2.61 16.75
C ALA A 84 -6.83 3.10 16.48
N SER A 85 -7.09 3.71 15.32
CA SER A 85 -8.42 4.16 14.87
C SER A 85 -9.10 3.15 13.95
N GLY A 86 -8.53 1.95 13.77
CA GLY A 86 -9.09 0.91 12.91
C GLY A 86 -8.83 1.11 11.42
N LYS A 87 -7.96 2.05 11.03
CA LYS A 87 -7.66 2.39 9.63
C LYS A 87 -6.32 1.82 9.17
N PRO A 88 -6.04 1.80 7.85
CA PRO A 88 -4.70 1.51 7.36
C PRO A 88 -3.63 2.44 8.00
N PRO A 89 -2.44 1.93 8.36
CA PRO A 89 -1.46 2.69 9.15
C PRO A 89 -0.65 3.71 8.34
N GLY A 90 -0.71 3.68 7.00
CA GLY A 90 0.03 4.61 6.14
C GLY A 90 -0.71 5.90 5.81
N VAL A 91 -0.20 6.65 4.83
CA VAL A 91 -0.87 7.86 4.29
C VAL A 91 -2.23 7.49 3.71
N VAL A 92 -2.36 6.28 3.14
CA VAL A 92 -3.63 5.74 2.64
C VAL A 92 -4.74 5.70 3.69
N GLY A 93 -4.43 5.60 4.99
CA GLY A 93 -5.44 5.65 6.05
C GLY A 93 -5.96 7.06 6.37
N TRP A 94 -5.25 8.10 5.95
CA TRP A 94 -5.58 9.50 6.25
C TRP A 94 -6.02 10.28 5.01
N TRP A 95 -5.33 10.11 3.90
CA TRP A 95 -5.62 10.81 2.64
C TRP A 95 -5.42 9.92 1.42
N PRO A 96 -6.27 8.90 1.23
CA PRO A 96 -6.05 7.87 0.22
C PRO A 96 -5.97 8.42 -1.21
N SER A 97 -6.74 9.47 -1.54
CA SER A 97 -6.67 10.09 -2.87
C SER A 97 -5.33 10.77 -3.21
N ARG A 98 -4.45 10.96 -2.21
CA ARG A 98 -3.10 11.52 -2.37
C ARG A 98 -1.98 10.52 -2.02
N ALA A 99 -2.34 9.29 -1.68
CA ALA A 99 -1.40 8.22 -1.39
C ALA A 99 -1.09 7.42 -2.67
N VAL A 100 0.19 7.42 -3.07
CA VAL A 100 0.69 6.57 -4.15
C VAL A 100 1.41 5.39 -3.52
N THR A 101 0.71 4.26 -3.39
CA THR A 101 1.21 3.07 -2.70
C THR A 101 2.11 2.25 -3.62
N PHE A 102 3.18 1.68 -3.08
CA PHE A 102 4.13 0.86 -3.83
C PHE A 102 4.75 -0.16 -2.88
N ILE A 103 5.27 -1.26 -3.44
CA ILE A 103 6.04 -2.23 -2.65
C ILE A 103 7.52 -2.21 -2.98
N GLU A 104 7.93 -1.60 -4.09
CA GLU A 104 9.34 -1.52 -4.51
C GLU A 104 9.52 -0.42 -5.56
N ASN A 105 10.71 0.20 -5.58
CA ASN A 105 11.18 1.08 -6.64
C ASN A 105 12.65 0.77 -6.98
N HIS A 106 13.30 1.62 -7.77
CA HIS A 106 14.67 1.43 -8.23
C HIS A 106 15.74 1.61 -7.13
N ASP A 107 15.44 2.34 -6.05
CA ASP A 107 16.32 2.54 -4.90
C ASP A 107 16.12 1.46 -3.84
N THR A 108 14.87 1.15 -3.50
CA THR A 108 14.52 0.14 -2.49
C THR A 108 14.83 -1.27 -2.99
N GLY A 109 14.60 -1.54 -4.27
CA GLY A 109 14.84 -2.82 -4.94
C GLY A 109 15.89 -2.74 -6.03
N SER A 110 15.65 -3.47 -7.12
CA SER A 110 16.52 -3.54 -8.30
C SER A 110 17.99 -3.83 -7.96
N THR A 111 18.96 -3.09 -8.52
CA THR A 111 20.40 -3.26 -8.25
C THR A 111 20.87 -2.53 -6.99
N GLN A 112 20.20 -1.47 -6.55
CA GLN A 112 20.57 -0.73 -5.34
C GLN A 112 20.22 -1.52 -4.07
N GLY A 113 18.97 -1.97 -3.97
CA GLY A 113 18.52 -2.87 -2.91
C GLY A 113 18.59 -2.28 -1.51
N HIS A 114 18.41 -0.96 -1.36
CA HIS A 114 18.55 -0.29 -0.06
C HIS A 114 17.47 -0.69 0.96
N TRP A 115 16.33 -1.19 0.50
CA TRP A 115 15.22 -1.58 1.37
C TRP A 115 14.27 -2.57 0.68
N ARG A 116 14.84 -3.70 0.25
CA ARG A 116 14.13 -4.73 -0.54
C ARG A 116 12.94 -5.25 0.24
N PHE A 117 11.82 -5.44 -0.45
CA PHE A 117 10.68 -6.15 0.09
C PHE A 117 11.06 -7.60 0.44
N PRO A 118 10.41 -8.24 1.43
CA PRO A 118 10.72 -9.63 1.79
C PRO A 118 10.59 -10.55 0.57
N GLY A 119 11.70 -11.20 0.22
CA GLY A 119 11.81 -11.98 -1.02
C GLY A 119 10.84 -13.16 -1.07
N GLY A 120 10.19 -13.34 -2.22
CA GLY A 120 9.18 -14.39 -2.41
C GLY A 120 7.82 -14.08 -1.77
N GLN A 121 7.67 -12.94 -1.11
CA GLN A 121 6.43 -12.49 -0.47
C GLN A 121 5.81 -11.26 -1.16
N GLU A 122 6.35 -10.84 -2.31
CA GLU A 122 5.91 -9.67 -3.07
C GLU A 122 4.45 -9.76 -3.51
N ALA A 123 3.95 -10.97 -3.77
CA ALA A 123 2.56 -11.19 -4.13
C ALA A 123 1.58 -10.76 -3.02
N GLN A 124 1.95 -10.90 -1.74
CA GLN A 124 1.15 -10.41 -0.62
C GLN A 124 1.13 -8.88 -0.59
N GLY A 125 2.27 -8.24 -0.83
CA GLY A 125 2.36 -6.79 -0.95
C GLY A 125 1.48 -6.25 -2.10
N TYR A 126 1.50 -6.92 -3.26
CA TYR A 126 0.61 -6.58 -4.37
C TYR A 126 -0.86 -6.84 -4.09
N ALA A 127 -1.20 -7.94 -3.42
CA ALA A 127 -2.56 -8.21 -2.99
C ALA A 127 -3.08 -7.07 -2.09
N TYR A 128 -2.26 -6.51 -1.20
CA TYR A 128 -2.61 -5.34 -0.41
C TYR A 128 -2.84 -4.10 -1.32
N ILE A 129 -1.80 -3.61 -1.99
CA ILE A 129 -1.88 -2.29 -2.66
C ILE A 129 -2.87 -2.28 -3.85
N LEU A 130 -3.10 -3.42 -4.51
CA LEU A 130 -4.02 -3.49 -5.66
C LEU A 130 -5.48 -3.68 -5.24
N THR A 131 -5.76 -4.14 -4.02
CA THR A 131 -7.13 -4.24 -3.49
C THR A 131 -7.54 -3.03 -2.66
N HIS A 132 -6.59 -2.27 -2.11
CA HIS A 132 -6.84 -1.16 -1.19
C HIS A 132 -7.03 0.21 -1.88
N PRO A 133 -7.48 1.25 -1.16
CA PRO A 133 -7.49 2.62 -1.62
C PRO A 133 -6.08 3.14 -1.93
N GLY A 134 -5.98 4.38 -2.38
CA GLY A 134 -4.74 4.89 -2.95
C GLY A 134 -4.56 4.57 -4.43
N THR A 135 -3.45 5.05 -4.96
CA THR A 135 -3.04 4.85 -6.35
C THR A 135 -1.87 3.87 -6.38
N PRO A 136 -2.09 2.57 -6.66
CA PRO A 136 -1.03 1.58 -6.63
C PRO A 136 -0.05 1.76 -7.80
N THR A 137 1.24 1.64 -7.48
CA THR A 137 2.35 1.61 -8.43
C THR A 137 2.92 0.20 -8.49
N VAL A 138 3.05 -0.31 -9.72
CA VAL A 138 3.62 -1.62 -9.99
C VAL A 138 5.06 -1.45 -10.48
N PHE A 139 5.98 -2.26 -9.94
CA PHE A 139 7.39 -2.14 -10.23
C PHE A 139 7.76 -2.94 -11.48
N TYR A 140 8.62 -2.38 -12.34
CA TYR A 140 8.96 -2.94 -13.64
C TYR A 140 9.53 -4.36 -13.51
N ASP A 141 10.54 -4.55 -12.67
CA ASP A 141 11.25 -5.83 -12.53
C ASP A 141 10.25 -6.94 -12.17
N HIS A 142 9.34 -6.68 -11.22
CA HIS A 142 8.29 -7.60 -10.77
C HIS A 142 7.32 -8.04 -11.88
N VAL A 143 7.17 -7.25 -12.94
CA VAL A 143 6.29 -7.56 -14.09
C VAL A 143 7.04 -8.24 -15.22
N PHE A 144 8.31 -7.90 -15.43
CA PHE A 144 9.04 -8.33 -16.64
C PHE A 144 10.03 -9.46 -16.38
N TYR A 145 10.55 -9.60 -15.16
CA TYR A 145 11.53 -10.63 -14.81
C TYR A 145 10.97 -11.77 -13.95
N PHE A 146 9.76 -11.63 -13.39
CA PHE A 146 9.14 -12.63 -12.53
C PHE A 146 7.77 -13.08 -13.08
N PRO A 147 7.70 -14.13 -13.92
CA PRO A 147 6.47 -14.53 -14.61
C PRO A 147 5.30 -14.91 -13.71
N GLU A 148 5.56 -15.60 -12.60
CA GLU A 148 4.52 -15.98 -11.64
C GLU A 148 3.93 -14.76 -10.92
N LEU A 149 4.81 -13.85 -10.47
CA LEU A 149 4.41 -12.62 -9.83
C LEU A 149 3.61 -11.72 -10.79
N LYS A 150 4.07 -11.60 -12.04
CA LYS A 150 3.34 -10.93 -13.13
C LYS A 150 1.92 -11.46 -13.31
N ALA A 151 1.72 -12.77 -13.23
CA ALA A 151 0.40 -13.38 -13.37
C ALA A 151 -0.53 -12.96 -12.22
N HIS A 152 -0.04 -12.94 -10.98
CA HIS A 152 -0.80 -12.43 -9.84
C HIS A 152 -1.12 -10.93 -9.98
N ILE A 153 -0.13 -10.10 -10.31
CA ILE A 153 -0.31 -8.65 -10.51
C ILE A 153 -1.41 -8.37 -11.54
N ARG A 154 -1.38 -9.05 -12.69
CA ARG A 154 -2.40 -8.88 -13.75
C ARG A 154 -3.79 -9.20 -13.25
N LYS A 155 -3.98 -10.38 -12.62
CA LYS A 155 -5.28 -10.79 -12.08
C LYS A 155 -5.81 -9.80 -11.04
N LEU A 156 -4.94 -9.29 -10.17
CA LEU A 156 -5.28 -8.29 -9.15
C LEU A 156 -5.64 -6.92 -9.77
N MET A 157 -4.94 -6.49 -10.82
CA MET A 157 -5.27 -5.26 -11.56
C MET A 157 -6.63 -5.37 -12.26
N ASP A 158 -6.91 -6.52 -12.90
CA ASP A 158 -8.19 -6.77 -13.55
C ASP A 158 -9.33 -6.82 -12.52
N LEU A 159 -9.06 -7.39 -11.34
CA LEU A 159 -9.99 -7.41 -10.21
C LEU A 159 -10.31 -6.01 -9.70
N ARG A 160 -9.28 -5.19 -9.49
CA ARG A 160 -9.42 -3.79 -9.08
C ARG A 160 -10.32 -3.03 -10.04
N LYS A 161 -10.07 -3.17 -11.34
CA LYS A 161 -10.83 -2.47 -12.41
C LYS A 161 -12.28 -2.91 -12.46
N ARG A 162 -12.55 -4.23 -12.53
CA ARG A 162 -13.93 -4.74 -12.68
C ARG A 162 -14.81 -4.46 -11.46
N ASN A 163 -14.23 -4.45 -10.26
CA ASN A 163 -14.92 -4.07 -9.02
C ASN A 163 -14.96 -2.55 -8.77
N ARG A 164 -14.37 -1.76 -9.68
CA ARG A 164 -14.30 -0.29 -9.62
C ARG A 164 -13.68 0.23 -8.32
N ILE A 165 -12.70 -0.49 -7.78
CA ILE A 165 -11.93 -0.02 -6.64
C ILE A 165 -11.06 1.15 -7.08
N HIS A 166 -11.12 2.25 -6.34
CA HIS A 166 -10.43 3.50 -6.68
C HIS A 166 -9.70 4.08 -5.48
N CYS A 167 -9.00 5.20 -5.69
CA CYS A 167 -8.16 5.81 -4.66
C CYS A 167 -8.91 6.37 -3.44
N ARG A 168 -10.25 6.29 -3.40
CA ARG A 168 -11.10 6.74 -2.29
C ARG A 168 -12.05 5.65 -1.80
N SER A 169 -11.87 4.42 -2.26
CA SER A 169 -12.61 3.28 -1.73
C SER A 169 -12.49 3.21 -0.20
N GLU A 170 -13.47 2.63 0.45
CA GLU A 170 -13.48 2.44 1.90
C GLU A 170 -12.92 1.06 2.25
N VAL A 171 -12.20 0.98 3.36
CA VAL A 171 -11.64 -0.27 3.89
C VAL A 171 -12.23 -0.52 5.25
N ALA A 172 -12.86 -1.68 5.41
CA ALA A 172 -13.24 -2.24 6.69
C ALA A 172 -12.22 -3.33 7.06
N ILE A 173 -11.38 -3.08 8.06
CA ILE A 173 -10.42 -4.07 8.56
C ILE A 173 -11.14 -4.97 9.57
N GLU A 174 -11.44 -6.19 9.16
CA GLU A 174 -12.16 -7.17 9.97
C GLU A 174 -11.23 -7.97 10.89
N LYS A 175 -10.00 -8.22 10.45
CA LYS A 175 -9.01 -8.98 11.21
C LYS A 175 -7.60 -8.41 11.04
N ALA A 176 -6.89 -8.25 12.16
CA ALA A 176 -5.48 -7.83 12.16
C ALA A 176 -4.82 -8.41 13.42
N GLU A 177 -4.22 -9.59 13.27
CA GLU A 177 -3.61 -10.40 14.33
C GLU A 177 -2.18 -10.78 13.92
N LYS A 178 -1.46 -11.55 14.74
CA LYS A 178 -0.07 -11.96 14.44
C LYS A 178 0.10 -12.53 13.03
N GLU A 179 -0.72 -13.51 12.67
CA GLU A 179 -0.52 -14.30 11.45
C GLU A 179 -1.53 -14.00 10.35
N VAL A 180 -2.44 -13.06 10.55
CA VAL A 180 -3.51 -12.81 9.58
C VAL A 180 -3.96 -11.36 9.56
N TYR A 181 -4.11 -10.86 8.34
CA TYR A 181 -4.84 -9.64 8.04
C TYR A 181 -6.02 -9.98 7.14
N GLY A 182 -7.19 -9.45 7.46
CA GLY A 182 -8.44 -9.62 6.73
C GLY A 182 -9.16 -8.28 6.60
N ALA A 183 -9.52 -7.89 5.38
CA ALA A 183 -10.24 -6.64 5.14
C ALA A 183 -11.21 -6.75 3.97
N VAL A 184 -12.26 -5.94 4.02
CA VAL A 184 -13.26 -5.78 2.96
C VAL A 184 -13.18 -4.35 2.41
N ILE A 185 -13.16 -4.21 1.08
CA ILE A 185 -13.04 -2.95 0.36
C ILE A 185 -14.31 -2.71 -0.46
N ASP A 186 -14.95 -1.56 -0.22
CA ASP A 186 -16.23 -1.14 -0.83
C ASP A 186 -17.35 -2.18 -0.78
N ASP A 187 -17.31 -3.13 0.18
CA ASP A 187 -18.23 -4.28 0.25
C ASP A 187 -18.26 -5.12 -1.06
N ARG A 188 -17.16 -5.08 -1.84
CA ARG A 188 -17.02 -5.73 -3.16
C ARG A 188 -15.85 -6.68 -3.24
N VAL A 189 -14.75 -6.37 -2.55
CA VAL A 189 -13.52 -7.15 -2.58
C VAL A 189 -13.14 -7.47 -1.15
N ALA A 190 -12.84 -8.73 -0.84
CA ALA A 190 -12.24 -9.12 0.41
C ALA A 190 -10.81 -9.61 0.18
N VAL A 191 -9.90 -9.36 1.12
CA VAL A 191 -8.51 -9.78 1.04
C VAL A 191 -8.05 -10.37 2.36
N LYS A 192 -7.29 -11.46 2.25
CA LYS A 192 -6.57 -12.15 3.31
C LYS A 192 -5.08 -12.10 3.02
N LEU A 193 -4.27 -11.76 4.02
CA LEU A 193 -2.81 -11.90 3.99
C LEU A 193 -2.31 -12.72 5.20
N GLY A 194 -1.10 -13.25 5.10
CA GLY A 194 -0.46 -14.05 6.14
C GLY A 194 -0.86 -15.52 6.14
N PRO A 195 -0.24 -16.36 7.00
CA PRO A 195 -0.52 -17.79 7.06
C PRO A 195 -1.81 -18.14 7.83
N GLY A 196 -2.25 -17.30 8.78
CA GLY A 196 -3.42 -17.56 9.62
C GLY A 196 -4.75 -17.56 8.85
N HIS A 197 -5.85 -17.96 9.48
CA HIS A 197 -7.14 -18.09 8.80
C HIS A 197 -7.99 -16.81 8.82
N PHE A 198 -8.58 -16.47 7.68
CA PHE A 198 -9.64 -15.49 7.49
C PHE A 198 -10.45 -15.85 6.23
N GLU A 199 -11.77 -15.76 6.34
CA GLU A 199 -12.71 -15.77 5.22
C GLU A 199 -13.76 -14.68 5.46
N PRO A 200 -14.20 -13.96 4.41
CA PRO A 200 -15.23 -12.94 4.56
C PRO A 200 -16.56 -13.60 4.97
N SER A 201 -17.21 -13.04 5.98
CA SER A 201 -18.49 -13.56 6.47
C SER A 201 -19.66 -12.94 5.71
N GLY A 202 -20.70 -13.75 5.45
CA GLY A 202 -21.96 -13.31 4.84
C GLY A 202 -21.90 -12.93 3.36
N GLY A 203 -22.93 -13.30 2.59
CA GLY A 203 -23.06 -12.98 1.16
C GLY A 203 -22.38 -13.99 0.21
N ASN A 204 -22.44 -13.70 -1.09
CA ASN A 204 -21.95 -14.56 -2.16
C ASN A 204 -20.51 -14.19 -2.58
N TRP A 205 -19.53 -14.53 -1.74
CA TRP A 205 -18.11 -14.33 -2.05
C TRP A 205 -17.54 -15.45 -2.92
N GLN A 206 -16.80 -15.09 -3.96
CA GLN A 206 -16.08 -16.05 -4.81
C GLN A 206 -14.59 -15.76 -4.79
N VAL A 207 -13.78 -16.82 -4.71
CA VAL A 207 -12.32 -16.71 -4.79
C VAL A 207 -11.94 -16.21 -6.18
N ALA A 208 -11.25 -15.08 -6.24
CA ALA A 208 -10.87 -14.44 -7.49
C ALA A 208 -9.37 -14.56 -7.78
N VAL A 209 -8.52 -14.43 -6.75
CA VAL A 209 -7.07 -14.61 -6.84
C VAL A 209 -6.56 -15.22 -5.55
N GLU A 210 -5.68 -16.23 -5.62
CA GLU A 210 -5.00 -16.77 -4.45
C GLU A 210 -3.55 -17.14 -4.78
N GLY A 211 -2.72 -17.20 -3.75
CA GLY A 211 -1.34 -17.63 -3.84
C GLY A 211 -0.75 -17.84 -2.45
N SER A 212 0.58 -17.95 -2.36
CA SER A 212 1.24 -18.18 -1.08
C SER A 212 0.91 -17.07 -0.07
N ASN A 213 0.25 -17.44 1.03
CA ASN A 213 -0.15 -16.55 2.12
C ASN A 213 -1.04 -15.36 1.72
N PHE A 214 -1.76 -15.41 0.59
CA PHE A 214 -2.82 -14.45 0.30
C PHE A 214 -4.01 -15.07 -0.43
N LYS A 215 -5.19 -14.51 -0.20
CA LYS A 215 -6.42 -14.88 -0.89
C LYS A 215 -7.31 -13.66 -1.05
N VAL A 216 -7.89 -13.49 -2.23
CA VAL A 216 -8.75 -12.36 -2.58
C VAL A 216 -10.06 -12.90 -3.13
N TRP A 217 -11.16 -12.40 -2.59
CA TRP A 217 -12.50 -12.70 -3.04
C TRP A 217 -13.11 -11.46 -3.68
N GLU A 218 -14.04 -11.68 -4.59
CA GLU A 218 -14.98 -10.66 -5.03
C GLU A 218 -16.41 -11.09 -4.74
N ARG A 219 -17.28 -10.10 -4.57
CA ARG A 219 -18.70 -10.33 -4.35
C ARG A 219 -19.41 -10.36 -5.69
N ASN A 220 -20.21 -11.41 -5.92
CA ASN A 220 -21.08 -11.51 -7.10
C ASN A 220 -22.23 -10.52 -7.07
#